data_AF-A0A078JTA3-F1
#
_entry.id   AF-A0A078JTA3-F1
#
_cell.length_a   1.000
_cell.length_b   1.000
_cell.length_c   1.000
_cell.angle_alpha   90.00
_cell.angle_beta   90.00
_cell.angle_gamma   90.00
#
_symmetry.space_group_name_H-M   'P 1'
#
loop_
_entity.id
_entity.type
_entity.pdbx_description
1 polymer ?
#
loop_
_entity_poly.entity_id
_entity_poly.type
_entity_poly.pdbx_seq_one_letter_code
_entity_poly.pdbx_strand_id
1 'polypeptide(L)'
;MEQLKTIGRELAMGSQGGFGQSKEFLDLVKSIGEARSKAEEDRIVLSEIDILKRKLLEPDIPKRKMKEYIIRLVYIEMLGHDASFGYIHAVKMTHDDNLLLKRTGYLAVTLFLNEDHDLIILIVNTIQKDLRSDNYLVVCAALNAICRLINEETIPAVLPQVVDLLNHHKEAVRKKAIMALHRFHRKSPSSVSHLISNFRKRLCDNDPGVMGATLCPLFDLITEDVASYKDLVSSFVSILKQVTERRLPKSYDYHQMPAPFIQIKLLKIMALLGSGDKSASEIMYMVLGDLFRKCDSSTNIGNAILYECIRSISCIIPSPKLLEAAADAISKFLKSDSHNLKYMGIDGLGRLIKISPDIAEQHQLAVIDCLEDPDDTLKRKTFELLYKMTKSSNVEVIVDRMIDYMISINDNHYKTEIASRCVELAEQFAPSNQWFIQIMNKVFEHAGDLVNIKVAHNLMRLIAEGFGEDDDDADSKLRLSAVESYLQIMSEPKLPSLFLQVISWVLGEYGTADGKYSASYISGKLCDVADAYSSDETVKGYAVSALMKIYAFEIASGRKVDVLPECQSLIEELLASHSTDLQQRAYELQALLALDARAVESILPLDASCEDIEVTFSLHAFPCNVNFLNLT
;
A
#
# COMPACT_ATOMS: atom_id res chain seq x y z
N MET A 1 7.66 21.93 -3.69
CA MET A 1 8.28 23.27 -3.91
C MET A 1 7.50 24.14 -4.88
N GLU A 2 7.07 23.65 -6.06
CA GLU A 2 6.25 24.45 -6.98
C GLU A 2 4.91 24.89 -6.38
N GLN A 3 4.21 24.03 -5.63
CA GLN A 3 2.97 24.41 -4.93
C GLN A 3 3.16 25.54 -3.90
N LEU A 4 4.32 25.62 -3.23
CA LEU A 4 4.66 26.72 -2.32
C LEU A 4 4.93 28.03 -3.10
N LYS A 5 5.53 27.95 -4.29
CA LYS A 5 5.69 29.09 -5.21
C LYS A 5 4.34 29.56 -5.75
N THR A 6 3.41 28.65 -6.03
CA THR A 6 2.04 28.97 -6.46
C THR A 6 1.23 29.62 -5.35
N ILE A 7 1.32 29.11 -4.11
CA ILE A 7 0.70 29.74 -2.93
C ILE A 7 1.26 31.15 -2.68
N GLY A 8 2.58 31.34 -2.83
CA GLY A 8 3.20 32.67 -2.75
C GLY A 8 2.69 33.65 -3.81
N ARG A 9 2.45 33.17 -5.05
CA ARG A 9 1.85 33.97 -6.13
C ARG A 9 0.36 34.22 -5.92
N GLU A 10 -0.42 33.26 -5.43
CA GLU A 10 -1.85 33.41 -5.16
C GLU A 10 -2.11 34.33 -3.96
N LEU A 11 -1.27 34.29 -2.93
CA LEU A 11 -1.30 35.23 -1.81
C LEU A 11 -0.98 36.68 -2.25
N ALA A 12 -0.16 36.83 -3.30
CA ALA A 12 0.15 38.13 -3.89
C ALA A 12 -0.91 38.63 -4.89
N MET A 13 -1.59 37.72 -5.61
CA MET A 13 -2.54 38.04 -6.67
C MET A 13 -4.01 38.13 -6.18
N GLY A 14 -4.34 37.49 -5.06
CA GLY A 14 -5.70 37.44 -4.50
C GLY A 14 -6.17 38.68 -3.74
N SER A 15 -5.39 39.76 -3.67
CA SER A 15 -5.73 40.95 -2.88
C SER A 15 -5.96 42.21 -3.73
N GLN A 16 -6.99 42.18 -4.58
CA GLN A 16 -7.69 43.43 -4.90
C GLN A 16 -8.64 43.76 -3.73
N GLY A 17 -8.05 44.30 -2.66
CA GLY A 17 -8.76 44.66 -1.43
C GLY A 17 -7.79 45.21 -0.40
N GLY A 18 -7.54 46.52 -0.46
CA GLY A 18 -6.65 47.21 0.45
C GLY A 18 -7.15 47.20 1.90
N PHE A 19 -6.23 46.95 2.83
CA PHE A 19 -6.06 47.55 4.17
C PHE A 19 -5.20 46.57 5.01
N GLY A 20 -3.88 46.84 5.13
CA GLY A 20 -3.06 46.26 6.22
C GLY A 20 -1.89 45.34 5.85
N GLN A 21 -1.56 45.14 4.58
CA GLN A 21 -0.40 44.31 4.20
C GLN A 21 0.91 45.11 4.28
N SER A 22 1.97 44.47 4.78
CA SER A 22 3.32 45.02 4.69
C SER A 22 3.83 44.87 3.25
N LYS A 23 4.10 45.99 2.59
CA LYS A 23 4.79 46.03 1.29
C LYS A 23 6.11 45.25 1.32
N GLU A 24 6.81 45.38 2.43
CA GLU A 24 8.20 44.99 2.64
C GLU A 24 8.29 43.46 2.89
N PHE A 25 7.24 42.83 3.44
CA PHE A 25 7.06 41.36 3.42
C PHE A 25 6.67 40.83 2.04
N LEU A 26 5.81 41.54 1.30
CA LEU A 26 5.44 41.15 -0.07
C LEU A 26 6.65 41.17 -1.00
N ASP A 27 7.51 42.18 -0.87
CA ASP A 27 8.76 42.29 -1.62
C ASP A 27 9.68 41.10 -1.33
N LEU A 28 9.80 40.67 -0.05
CA LEU A 28 10.57 39.47 0.32
C LEU A 28 10.02 38.19 -0.34
N VAL A 29 8.71 37.95 -0.24
CA VAL A 29 8.06 36.78 -0.86
C VAL A 29 8.24 36.80 -2.37
N LYS A 30 8.16 37.98 -2.99
CA LYS A 30 8.38 38.15 -4.42
C LYS A 30 9.83 37.85 -4.82
N SER A 31 10.82 38.42 -4.12
CA SER A 31 12.23 38.17 -4.40
C SER A 31 12.60 36.70 -4.26
N ILE A 32 12.08 36.00 -3.25
CA ILE A 32 12.27 34.56 -3.08
C ILE A 32 11.54 33.77 -4.19
N GLY A 33 10.32 34.16 -4.54
CA GLY A 33 9.56 33.53 -5.62
C GLY A 33 10.18 33.69 -7.01
N GLU A 34 10.92 34.77 -7.24
CA GLU A 34 11.64 35.09 -8.48
C GLU A 34 13.07 34.51 -8.53
N ALA A 35 13.55 33.91 -7.43
CA ALA A 35 14.87 33.28 -7.38
C ALA A 35 14.98 32.12 -8.38
N ARG A 36 16.08 32.11 -9.15
CA ARG A 36 16.34 31.15 -10.23
C ARG A 36 17.08 29.90 -9.76
N SER A 37 17.66 29.93 -8.57
CA SER A 37 18.40 28.81 -7.98
C SER A 37 18.24 28.78 -6.47
N LYS A 38 18.44 27.61 -5.84
CA LYS A 38 18.42 27.48 -4.38
C LYS A 38 19.50 28.34 -3.71
N ALA A 39 20.67 28.46 -4.33
CA ALA A 39 21.74 29.34 -3.84
C ALA A 39 21.38 30.84 -3.87
N GLU A 40 20.55 31.27 -4.82
CA GLU A 40 20.03 32.64 -4.87
C GLU A 40 18.96 32.86 -3.78
N GLU A 41 18.03 31.91 -3.63
CA GLU A 41 17.04 31.90 -2.55
C GLU A 41 17.72 31.99 -1.17
N ASP A 42 18.70 31.12 -0.90
CA ASP A 42 19.40 31.07 0.38
C ASP A 42 20.13 32.40 0.68
N ARG A 43 20.71 33.04 -0.34
CA ARG A 43 21.37 34.35 -0.18
C ARG A 43 20.40 35.45 0.21
N ILE A 44 19.21 35.47 -0.41
CA ILE A 44 18.15 36.44 -0.09
C ILE A 44 17.67 36.21 1.35
N VAL A 45 17.40 34.95 1.72
CA VAL A 45 16.93 34.61 3.07
C VAL A 45 17.97 34.94 4.13
N LEU A 46 19.25 34.60 3.92
CA LEU A 46 20.33 34.93 4.86
C LEU A 46 20.51 36.44 5.04
N SER A 47 20.44 37.20 3.94
CA SER A 47 20.47 38.67 4.01
C SER A 47 19.30 39.22 4.83
N GLU A 48 18.10 38.66 4.66
CA GLU A 48 16.92 39.06 5.42
C GLU A 48 17.04 38.69 6.91
N ILE A 49 17.58 37.51 7.23
CA ILE A 49 17.88 37.10 8.62
C ILE A 49 18.80 38.12 9.29
N ASP A 50 19.86 38.56 8.62
CA ASP A 50 20.80 39.55 9.17
C ASP A 50 20.16 40.95 9.34
N ILE A 51 19.22 41.31 8.46
CA ILE A 51 18.41 42.53 8.62
C ILE A 51 17.52 42.40 9.86
N LEU A 52 16.78 41.29 9.99
CA LEU A 52 15.83 41.07 11.09
C LEU A 52 16.53 40.96 12.45
N LYS A 53 17.70 40.30 12.52
CA LYS A 53 18.54 40.27 13.74
C LYS A 53 18.87 41.67 14.21
N ARG A 54 19.33 42.55 13.31
CA ARG A 54 19.63 43.96 13.64
C ARG A 54 18.37 44.72 14.04
N LYS A 55 17.27 44.56 13.30
CA LYS A 55 16.01 45.26 13.55
C LYS A 55 15.34 44.88 14.87
N LEU A 56 15.46 43.64 15.31
CA LEU A 56 14.91 43.18 16.59
C LEU A 56 15.70 43.68 17.81
N LEU A 57 16.94 44.13 17.61
CA LEU A 57 17.77 44.73 18.67
C LEU A 57 17.53 46.24 18.84
N GLU A 58 16.82 46.89 17.92
CA GLU A 58 16.51 48.33 18.04
C GLU A 58 15.61 48.58 19.27
N PRO A 59 15.87 49.63 20.07
CA PRO A 59 14.96 50.03 21.14
C PRO A 59 13.67 50.63 20.54
N ASP A 60 12.55 50.50 21.27
CA ASP A 60 11.26 51.12 20.95
C ASP A 60 10.67 50.82 19.56
N ILE A 61 10.77 49.57 19.12
CA ILE A 61 10.19 49.12 17.86
C ILE A 61 8.66 49.33 17.87
N PRO A 62 8.09 50.06 16.89
CA PRO A 62 6.64 50.22 16.79
C PRO A 62 5.95 48.87 16.69
N LYS A 63 4.88 48.67 17.48
CA LYS A 63 4.14 47.40 17.55
C LYS A 63 3.76 46.82 16.17
N ARG A 64 3.40 47.70 15.22
CA ARG A 64 3.09 47.31 13.83
C ARG A 64 4.30 46.70 13.10
N LYS A 65 5.50 47.26 13.26
CA LYS A 65 6.74 46.73 12.67
C LYS A 65 7.17 45.44 13.35
N MET A 66 7.03 45.35 14.67
CA MET A 66 7.31 44.10 15.39
C MET A 66 6.44 42.95 14.88
N LYS A 67 5.12 43.18 14.69
CA LYS A 67 4.21 42.20 14.07
C LYS A 67 4.72 41.71 12.72
N GLU A 68 5.17 42.64 11.89
CA GLU A 68 5.68 42.37 10.56
C GLU A 68 6.98 41.56 10.59
N TYR A 69 7.94 41.90 11.46
CA TYR A 69 9.17 41.15 11.63
C TYR A 69 8.89 39.70 12.06
N ILE A 70 7.96 39.49 13.01
CA ILE A 70 7.55 38.14 13.40
C ILE A 70 6.94 37.36 12.22
N ILE A 71 6.12 37.99 11.38
CA ILE A 71 5.55 37.33 10.18
C ILE A 71 6.65 36.90 9.20
N ARG A 72 7.68 37.74 8.99
CA ARG A 72 8.83 37.37 8.14
C ARG A 72 9.62 36.21 8.72
N LEU A 73 9.84 36.19 10.03
CA LEU A 73 10.50 35.08 10.72
C LEU A 73 9.71 33.77 10.57
N VAL A 74 8.38 33.83 10.66
CA VAL A 74 7.52 32.67 10.38
C VAL A 74 7.73 32.17 8.94
N TYR A 75 7.84 33.07 7.98
CA TYR A 75 8.09 32.69 6.58
C TYR A 75 9.49 32.06 6.39
N ILE A 76 10.51 32.59 7.04
CA ILE A 76 11.88 32.06 7.03
C ILE A 76 11.95 30.65 7.62
N GLU A 77 11.28 30.40 8.75
CA GLU A 77 11.17 29.05 9.35
C GLU A 77 10.41 28.08 8.46
N MET A 78 9.34 28.52 7.79
CA MET A 78 8.62 27.67 6.83
C MET A 78 9.47 27.28 5.62
N LEU A 79 10.51 28.06 5.28
CA LEU A 79 11.49 27.72 4.25
C LEU A 79 12.62 26.80 4.76
N GLY A 80 12.64 26.50 6.07
CA GLY A 80 13.61 25.61 6.71
C GLY A 80 14.87 26.30 7.23
N HIS A 81 14.85 27.63 7.40
CA HIS A 81 15.97 28.39 7.94
C HIS A 81 15.73 28.76 9.42
N ASP A 82 16.79 28.70 10.23
CA ASP A 82 16.72 29.01 11.68
C ASP A 82 16.36 30.48 11.95
N ALA A 83 15.28 30.68 12.71
CA ALA A 83 14.82 31.97 13.21
C ALA A 83 14.68 32.01 14.74
N SER A 84 15.38 31.12 15.47
CA SER A 84 15.32 30.98 16.94
C SER A 84 15.51 32.31 17.71
N PHE A 85 16.34 33.21 17.20
CA PHE A 85 16.54 34.56 17.76
C PHE A 85 15.25 35.39 17.89
N GLY A 86 14.23 35.10 17.08
CA GLY A 86 12.94 35.76 17.09
C GLY A 86 11.91 35.17 18.06
N TYR A 87 12.15 33.97 18.61
CA TYR A 87 11.13 33.23 19.35
C TYR A 87 10.69 33.95 20.62
N ILE A 88 11.63 34.53 21.38
CA ILE A 88 11.31 35.31 22.57
C ILE A 88 10.45 36.54 22.26
N HIS A 89 10.63 37.15 21.09
CA HIS A 89 9.82 38.30 20.67
C HIS A 89 8.39 37.87 20.32
N ALA A 90 8.20 36.68 19.74
CA ALA A 90 6.89 36.09 19.54
C ALA A 90 6.19 35.79 20.88
N VAL A 91 6.92 35.25 21.86
CA VAL A 91 6.42 35.02 23.23
C VAL A 91 6.02 36.34 23.90
N LYS A 92 6.85 37.39 23.82
CA LYS A 92 6.49 38.71 24.35
C LYS A 92 5.23 39.27 23.69
N MET A 93 5.04 39.02 22.39
CA MET A 93 3.87 39.47 21.66
C MET A 93 2.56 38.80 22.12
N THR A 94 2.60 37.59 22.68
CA THR A 94 1.38 36.96 23.25
C THR A 94 0.87 37.70 24.48
N HIS A 95 1.70 38.51 25.14
CA HIS A 95 1.33 39.26 26.33
C HIS A 95 0.67 40.61 26.01
N ASP A 96 0.69 41.07 24.76
CA ASP A 96 0.14 42.37 24.37
C ASP A 96 -1.39 42.41 24.47
N ASP A 97 -1.96 43.52 24.94
CA ASP A 97 -3.42 43.68 25.07
C ASP A 97 -4.13 43.79 23.70
N ASN A 98 -3.40 44.14 22.64
CA ASN A 98 -3.96 44.22 21.29
C ASN A 98 -4.20 42.81 20.73
N LEU A 99 -5.47 42.49 20.47
CA LEU A 99 -5.89 41.19 19.94
C LEU A 99 -5.17 40.77 18.65
N LEU A 100 -4.90 41.71 17.72
CA LEU A 100 -4.23 41.38 16.46
C LEU A 100 -2.77 41.00 16.67
N LEU A 101 -2.08 41.65 17.59
CA LEU A 101 -0.69 41.32 17.96
C LEU A 101 -0.66 40.00 18.71
N LYS A 102 -1.50 39.86 19.73
CA LYS A 102 -1.64 38.61 20.50
C LYS A 102 -1.93 37.41 19.60
N ARG A 103 -2.83 37.55 18.61
CA ARG A 103 -3.13 36.50 17.62
C ARG A 103 -1.91 36.16 16.75
N THR A 104 -1.14 37.15 16.31
CA THR A 104 0.12 36.91 15.57
C THR A 104 1.16 36.24 16.46
N GLY A 105 1.29 36.66 17.73
CA GLY A 105 2.16 36.03 18.71
C GLY A 105 1.79 34.56 18.92
N TYR A 106 0.52 34.25 19.18
CA TYR A 106 0.06 32.86 19.36
C TYR A 106 0.30 32.01 18.12
N LEU A 107 0.06 32.54 16.92
CA LEU A 107 0.38 31.83 15.68
C LEU A 107 1.88 31.53 15.58
N ALA A 108 2.72 32.55 15.78
CA ALA A 108 4.16 32.42 15.67
C ALA A 108 4.73 31.43 16.70
N VAL A 109 4.34 31.55 17.97
CA VAL A 109 4.74 30.63 19.04
C VAL A 109 4.31 29.19 18.74
N THR A 110 3.10 29.00 18.21
CA THR A 110 2.59 27.67 17.83
C THR A 110 3.39 27.03 16.69
N LEU A 111 3.98 27.84 15.80
CA LEU A 111 4.81 27.38 14.70
C LEU A 111 6.28 27.19 15.10
N PHE A 112 6.82 28.08 15.92
CA PHE A 112 8.23 28.09 16.35
C PHE A 112 8.54 27.09 17.46
N LEU A 113 7.67 26.99 18.47
CA LEU A 113 7.99 26.25 19.69
C LEU A 113 7.50 24.81 19.61
N ASN A 114 8.40 23.91 20.01
CA ASN A 114 8.05 22.54 20.36
C ASN A 114 7.64 22.46 21.85
N GLU A 115 6.98 21.37 22.23
CA GLU A 115 6.43 21.15 23.58
C GLU A 115 7.49 21.11 24.69
N ASP A 116 8.76 20.81 24.34
CA ASP A 116 9.89 20.70 25.28
C ASP A 116 10.74 21.99 25.36
N HIS A 117 10.34 23.06 24.69
CA HIS A 117 11.13 24.29 24.64
C HIS A 117 11.03 25.08 25.96
N ASP A 118 12.14 25.61 26.49
CA ASP A 118 12.19 26.31 27.79
C ASP A 118 11.15 27.46 27.95
N LEU A 119 10.90 28.18 26.85
CA LEU A 119 9.92 29.26 26.76
C LEU A 119 8.45 28.83 26.96
N ILE A 120 8.13 27.53 26.94
CA ILE A 120 6.77 27.03 27.15
C ILE A 120 6.24 27.46 28.52
N ILE A 121 7.07 27.50 29.56
CA ILE A 121 6.66 27.93 30.91
C ILE A 121 6.09 29.36 30.89
N LEU A 122 6.72 30.28 30.15
CA LEU A 122 6.25 31.66 30.01
C LEU A 122 4.89 31.72 29.30
N ILE A 123 4.70 30.86 28.31
CA ILE A 123 3.47 30.79 27.53
C ILE A 123 2.33 30.16 28.32
N VAL A 124 2.59 29.13 29.14
CA VAL A 124 1.58 28.50 30.01
C VAL A 124 0.95 29.53 30.95
N ASN A 125 1.75 30.39 31.56
CA ASN A 125 1.25 31.47 32.43
C ASN A 125 0.34 32.44 31.67
N THR A 126 0.72 32.82 30.45
CA THR A 126 -0.08 33.72 29.60
C THR A 126 -1.37 33.06 29.14
N ILE A 127 -1.32 31.78 28.80
CA ILE A 127 -2.51 30.97 28.46
C ILE A 127 -3.48 30.94 29.65
N GLN A 128 -3.00 30.64 30.86
CA GLN A 128 -3.87 30.62 32.05
C GLN A 128 -4.56 31.97 32.31
N LYS A 129 -3.87 33.09 32.05
CA LYS A 129 -4.45 34.43 32.11
C LYS A 129 -5.50 34.61 31.01
N ASP A 130 -5.15 34.29 29.77
CA ASP A 130 -5.99 34.52 28.59
C ASP A 130 -7.23 33.61 28.54
N LEU A 131 -7.19 32.41 29.15
CA LEU A 131 -8.36 31.53 29.31
C LEU A 131 -9.43 32.13 30.24
N ARG A 132 -9.06 33.08 31.10
CA ARG A 132 -9.96 33.79 32.02
C ARG A 132 -10.41 35.16 31.49
N SER A 133 -10.07 35.50 30.26
CA SER A 133 -10.41 36.79 29.64
C SER A 133 -11.90 36.89 29.30
N ASP A 134 -12.51 38.06 29.54
CA ASP A 134 -13.87 38.36 29.12
C ASP A 134 -14.03 38.39 27.58
N ASN A 135 -12.93 38.70 26.87
CA ASN A 135 -12.91 38.65 25.42
C ASN A 135 -12.79 37.20 24.93
N TYR A 136 -13.90 36.65 24.44
CA TYR A 136 -13.97 35.28 23.93
C TYR A 136 -13.00 35.00 22.76
N LEU A 137 -12.54 36.02 22.01
CA LEU A 137 -11.55 35.85 20.94
C LEU A 137 -10.15 35.59 21.49
N VAL A 138 -9.81 36.19 22.64
CA VAL A 138 -8.57 35.92 23.37
C VAL A 138 -8.60 34.49 23.91
N VAL A 139 -9.71 34.10 24.54
CA VAL A 139 -9.93 32.72 25.01
C VAL A 139 -9.80 31.72 23.86
N CYS A 140 -10.43 31.99 22.72
CA CYS A 140 -10.32 31.15 21.52
C CYS A 140 -8.88 31.04 20.99
N ALA A 141 -8.06 32.08 21.10
CA ALA A 141 -6.66 32.05 20.68
C ALA A 141 -5.83 31.15 21.62
N ALA A 142 -5.99 31.33 22.93
CA ALA A 142 -5.36 30.48 23.95
C ALA A 142 -5.76 29.01 23.81
N LEU A 143 -7.07 28.72 23.63
CA LEU A 143 -7.58 27.36 23.41
C LEU A 143 -7.02 26.68 22.14
N ASN A 144 -6.64 27.43 21.11
CA ASN A 144 -5.96 26.82 19.95
C ASN A 144 -4.50 26.52 20.25
N ALA A 145 -3.83 27.44 20.95
CA ALA A 145 -2.42 27.31 21.29
C ALA A 145 -2.18 26.11 22.23
N ILE A 146 -3.06 25.86 23.19
CA ILE A 146 -2.93 24.71 24.11
C ILE A 146 -2.95 23.36 23.41
N CYS A 147 -3.64 23.24 22.27
CA CYS A 147 -3.69 21.97 21.55
C CYS A 147 -2.32 21.53 21.01
N ARG A 148 -1.36 22.46 20.90
CA ARG A 148 -0.03 22.20 20.33
C ARG A 148 1.11 22.46 21.31
N LEU A 149 0.96 23.40 22.25
CA LEU A 149 2.06 23.84 23.13
C LEU A 149 2.08 23.17 24.50
N ILE A 150 0.97 22.58 24.95
CA ILE A 150 0.87 21.98 26.28
C ILE A 150 1.37 20.53 26.25
N ASN A 151 2.32 20.24 27.13
CA ASN A 151 2.86 18.91 27.39
C ASN A 151 2.14 18.24 28.58
N GLU A 152 2.44 16.97 28.86
CA GLU A 152 1.76 16.21 29.93
C GLU A 152 1.89 16.88 31.32
N GLU A 153 3.06 17.42 31.63
CA GLU A 153 3.34 18.07 32.92
C GLU A 153 2.54 19.37 33.13
N THR A 154 2.22 20.07 32.04
CA THR A 154 1.53 21.37 32.09
C THR A 154 0.01 21.26 31.92
N ILE A 155 -0.52 20.08 31.55
CA ILE A 155 -1.98 19.82 31.47
C ILE A 155 -2.68 20.19 32.79
N PRO A 156 -2.24 19.74 33.98
CA PRO A 156 -2.92 20.04 35.24
C PRO A 156 -3.06 21.54 35.52
N ALA A 157 -2.14 22.36 34.99
CA ALA A 157 -2.15 23.81 35.19
C ALA A 157 -3.29 24.51 34.43
N VAL A 158 -3.69 24.00 33.26
CA VAL A 158 -4.70 24.62 32.39
C VAL A 158 -6.04 23.86 32.37
N LEU A 159 -6.04 22.60 32.81
CA LEU A 159 -7.20 21.72 32.77
C LEU A 159 -8.45 22.29 33.47
N PRO A 160 -8.37 22.86 34.69
CA PRO A 160 -9.56 23.40 35.37
C PRO A 160 -10.26 24.48 34.55
N GLN A 161 -9.48 25.42 33.97
CA GLN A 161 -10.04 26.50 33.17
C GLN A 161 -10.65 25.96 31.87
N VAL A 162 -10.05 24.96 31.23
CA VAL A 162 -10.62 24.33 30.02
C VAL A 162 -11.94 23.64 30.34
N VAL A 163 -12.07 22.98 31.49
CA VAL A 163 -13.33 22.34 31.93
C VAL A 163 -14.42 23.37 32.18
N ASP A 164 -14.11 24.49 32.84
CA ASP A 164 -15.07 25.57 33.06
C ASP A 164 -15.59 26.15 31.73
N LEU A 165 -14.70 26.31 30.75
CA LEU A 165 -15.02 26.85 29.43
C LEU A 165 -15.92 25.93 28.58
N LEU A 166 -16.11 24.66 28.97
CA LEU A 166 -17.11 23.78 28.34
C LEU A 166 -18.55 24.29 28.52
N ASN A 167 -18.80 25.12 29.54
CA ASN A 167 -20.11 25.72 29.81
C ASN A 167 -20.19 27.20 29.40
N HIS A 168 -19.21 27.71 28.66
CA HIS A 168 -19.17 29.11 28.25
C HIS A 168 -20.36 29.49 27.36
N HIS A 169 -20.86 30.73 27.48
CA HIS A 169 -22.03 31.21 26.75
C HIS A 169 -21.84 31.22 25.22
N LYS A 170 -20.62 31.49 24.74
CA LYS A 170 -20.25 31.41 23.31
C LYS A 170 -19.94 29.99 22.86
N GLU A 171 -20.59 29.55 21.79
CA GLU A 171 -20.41 28.26 21.12
C GLU A 171 -18.99 28.05 20.58
N ALA A 172 -18.35 29.10 20.04
CA ALA A 172 -16.98 29.02 19.53
C ALA A 172 -15.97 28.63 20.61
N VAL A 173 -16.19 29.08 21.85
CA VAL A 173 -15.35 28.74 23.01
C VAL A 173 -15.60 27.30 23.44
N ARG A 174 -16.88 26.90 23.62
CA ARG A 174 -17.24 25.52 23.99
C ARG A 174 -16.65 24.51 23.00
N LYS A 175 -16.79 24.78 21.70
CA LYS A 175 -16.25 23.94 20.62
C LYS A 175 -14.74 23.73 20.75
N LYS A 176 -13.99 24.81 21.03
CA LYS A 176 -12.53 24.74 21.17
C LYS A 176 -12.11 24.11 22.49
N ALA A 177 -12.84 24.34 23.57
CA ALA A 177 -12.61 23.71 24.87
C ALA A 177 -12.77 22.18 24.78
N ILE A 178 -13.76 21.69 24.02
CA ILE A 178 -13.92 20.25 23.75
C ILE A 178 -12.72 19.69 22.99
N MET A 179 -12.25 20.36 21.94
CA MET A 179 -11.08 19.90 21.17
C MET A 179 -9.79 19.94 22.00
N ALA A 180 -9.64 20.92 22.88
CA ALA A 180 -8.53 20.98 23.83
C ALA A 180 -8.58 19.84 24.84
N LEU A 181 -9.75 19.58 25.43
CA LEU A 181 -9.93 18.44 26.34
C LEU A 181 -9.67 17.10 25.64
N HIS A 182 -10.10 16.98 24.38
CA HIS A 182 -9.79 15.81 23.55
C HIS A 182 -8.29 15.64 23.31
N ARG A 183 -7.56 16.74 23.05
CA ARG A 183 -6.09 16.69 22.94
C ARG A 183 -5.43 16.26 24.25
N PHE A 184 -5.92 16.75 25.39
CA PHE A 184 -5.42 16.34 26.70
C PHE A 184 -5.67 14.85 26.95
N HIS A 185 -6.85 14.33 26.60
CA HIS A 185 -7.13 12.90 26.66
C HIS A 185 -6.13 12.08 25.83
N ARG A 186 -5.85 12.49 24.59
CA ARG A 186 -4.88 11.80 23.71
C ARG A 186 -3.43 11.86 24.21
N LYS A 187 -3.09 12.84 25.06
CA LYS A 187 -1.74 12.99 25.63
C LYS A 187 -1.59 12.28 26.98
N SER A 188 -2.51 12.53 27.90
CA SER A 188 -2.50 11.99 29.25
C SER A 188 -3.92 11.52 29.61
N PRO A 189 -4.31 10.29 29.22
CA PRO A 189 -5.64 9.75 29.50
C PRO A 189 -5.95 9.70 31.00
N SER A 190 -4.95 9.42 31.84
CA SER A 190 -5.04 9.39 33.31
C SER A 190 -5.59 10.70 33.87
N SER A 191 -5.08 11.83 33.38
CA SER A 191 -5.47 13.17 33.80
C SER A 191 -6.91 13.55 33.45
N VAL A 192 -7.51 12.93 32.42
CA VAL A 192 -8.83 13.33 31.86
C VAL A 192 -9.92 12.26 32.06
N SER A 193 -9.58 11.06 32.50
CA SER A 193 -10.50 9.92 32.70
C SER A 193 -11.82 10.28 33.40
N HIS A 194 -11.76 11.03 34.50
CA HIS A 194 -12.94 11.48 35.26
C HIS A 194 -13.83 12.50 34.54
N LEU A 195 -13.34 13.14 33.46
CA LEU A 195 -14.02 14.17 32.69
C LEU A 195 -14.69 13.65 31.42
N ILE A 196 -14.55 12.36 31.10
CA ILE A 196 -15.11 11.74 29.90
C ILE A 196 -16.65 11.92 29.82
N SER A 197 -17.33 11.95 30.97
CA SER A 197 -18.78 12.21 31.04
C SER A 197 -19.18 13.57 30.45
N ASN A 198 -18.27 14.55 30.41
CA ASN A 198 -18.54 15.86 29.82
C ASN A 198 -18.72 15.78 28.30
N PHE A 199 -18.03 14.87 27.61
CA PHE A 199 -18.26 14.66 26.17
C PHE A 199 -19.70 14.17 25.94
N ARG A 200 -20.20 13.22 26.74
CA ARG A 200 -21.61 12.77 26.63
C ARG A 200 -22.59 13.93 26.80
N LYS A 201 -22.37 14.80 27.79
CA LYS A 201 -23.23 15.98 28.03
C LYS A 201 -23.21 16.96 26.84
N ARG A 202 -22.06 17.15 26.19
CA ARG A 202 -21.90 18.07 25.06
C ARG A 202 -22.44 17.53 23.72
N LEU A 203 -22.75 16.23 23.63
CA LEU A 203 -23.43 15.65 22.48
C LEU A 203 -24.83 16.28 22.29
N CYS A 204 -25.46 16.74 23.37
CA CYS A 204 -26.76 17.41 23.37
C CYS A 204 -26.66 18.95 23.32
N ASP A 205 -25.52 19.53 22.92
CA ASP A 205 -25.40 20.99 22.81
C ASP A 205 -26.30 21.55 21.70
N ASN A 206 -26.86 22.74 21.93
CA ASN A 206 -27.76 23.41 20.99
C ASN A 206 -27.05 23.82 19.70
N ASP A 207 -25.75 24.11 19.76
CA ASP A 207 -24.97 24.44 18.57
C ASP A 207 -24.46 23.16 17.87
N PRO A 208 -24.81 22.93 16.58
CA PRO A 208 -24.34 21.76 15.85
C PRO A 208 -22.81 21.68 15.70
N GLY A 209 -22.11 22.82 15.80
CA GLY A 209 -20.66 22.88 15.71
C GLY A 209 -19.97 22.38 16.98
N VAL A 210 -20.56 22.63 18.14
CA VAL A 210 -20.13 22.07 19.43
C VAL A 210 -20.45 20.58 19.50
N MET A 211 -21.67 20.17 19.12
CA MET A 211 -22.05 18.76 19.01
C MET A 211 -21.12 18.00 18.05
N GLY A 212 -20.89 18.55 16.85
CA GLY A 212 -20.03 17.95 15.83
C GLY A 212 -18.58 17.80 16.30
N ALA A 213 -18.04 18.77 17.06
CA ALA A 213 -16.73 18.65 17.67
C ALA A 213 -16.66 17.55 18.73
N THR A 214 -17.77 17.30 19.44
CA THR A 214 -17.88 16.24 20.46
C THR A 214 -17.83 14.83 19.86
N LEU A 215 -18.22 14.66 18.59
CA LEU A 215 -18.11 13.38 17.90
C LEU A 215 -16.65 12.92 17.73
N CYS A 216 -15.68 13.85 17.72
CA CYS A 216 -14.26 13.52 17.61
C CYS A 216 -13.74 12.73 18.82
N PRO A 217 -13.82 13.23 20.07
CA PRO A 217 -13.41 12.47 21.25
C PRO A 217 -14.28 11.22 21.46
N LEU A 218 -15.59 11.28 21.19
CA LEU A 218 -16.47 10.12 21.34
C LEU A 218 -16.06 8.98 20.39
N PHE A 219 -15.68 9.28 19.15
CA PHE A 219 -15.21 8.27 18.22
C PHE A 219 -13.93 7.57 18.73
N ASP A 220 -12.97 8.33 19.25
CA ASP A 220 -11.73 7.75 19.78
C ASP A 220 -12.02 6.86 21.01
N LEU A 221 -12.84 7.34 21.94
CA LEU A 221 -13.27 6.57 23.13
C LEU A 221 -14.04 5.30 22.78
N ILE A 222 -14.93 5.34 21.78
CA ILE A 222 -15.69 4.17 21.32
C ILE A 222 -14.78 3.16 20.62
N THR A 223 -13.72 3.63 19.96
CA THR A 223 -12.72 2.74 19.35
C THR A 223 -11.96 1.95 20.41
N GLU A 224 -11.74 2.53 21.60
CA GLU A 224 -11.09 1.87 22.74
C GLU A 224 -12.05 0.94 23.50
N ASP A 225 -13.28 1.39 23.78
CA ASP A 225 -14.30 0.61 24.49
C ASP A 225 -15.68 0.81 23.86
N VAL A 226 -16.07 -0.12 22.99
CA VAL A 226 -17.39 -0.10 22.31
C VAL A 226 -18.53 -0.35 23.30
N ALA A 227 -18.33 -1.23 24.29
CA ALA A 227 -19.41 -1.73 25.14
C ALA A 227 -20.01 -0.64 26.02
N SER A 228 -19.17 0.24 26.56
CA SER A 228 -19.60 1.33 27.44
C SER A 228 -20.48 2.39 26.77
N TYR A 229 -20.53 2.45 25.43
CA TYR A 229 -21.20 3.53 24.69
C TYR A 229 -22.39 3.05 23.83
N LYS A 230 -22.79 1.78 23.97
CA LYS A 230 -23.94 1.23 23.25
C LYS A 230 -25.26 1.95 23.56
N ASP A 231 -25.39 2.53 24.75
CA ASP A 231 -26.54 3.33 25.16
C ASP A 231 -26.75 4.58 24.27
N LEU A 232 -25.70 5.07 23.60
CA LEU A 232 -25.74 6.26 22.75
C LEU A 232 -26.17 6.00 21.30
N VAL A 233 -26.35 4.73 20.90
CA VAL A 233 -26.74 4.37 19.51
C VAL A 233 -27.97 5.15 19.05
N SER A 234 -29.03 5.15 19.88
CA SER A 234 -30.27 5.88 19.58
C SER A 234 -30.06 7.38 19.44
N SER A 235 -29.14 7.96 20.21
CA SER A 235 -28.79 9.39 20.10
C SER A 235 -28.09 9.68 18.78
N PHE A 236 -27.10 8.87 18.38
CA PHE A 236 -26.39 9.06 17.11
C PHE A 236 -27.32 8.89 15.90
N VAL A 237 -28.19 7.89 15.92
CA VAL A 237 -29.20 7.67 14.87
C VAL A 237 -30.17 8.85 14.80
N SER A 238 -30.64 9.35 15.95
CA SER A 238 -31.51 10.54 16.00
C SER A 238 -30.82 11.78 15.42
N ILE A 239 -29.56 12.03 15.78
CA ILE A 239 -28.79 13.16 15.24
C ILE A 239 -28.63 13.01 13.72
N LEU A 240 -28.23 11.83 13.25
CA LEU A 240 -28.06 11.57 11.82
C LEU A 240 -29.37 11.80 11.06
N LYS A 241 -30.50 11.31 11.59
CA LYS A 241 -31.83 11.54 11.03
C LYS A 241 -32.16 13.04 10.94
N GLN A 242 -31.89 13.82 11.98
CA GLN A 242 -32.11 15.27 11.96
C GLN A 242 -31.25 15.99 10.91
N VAL A 243 -30.01 15.54 10.70
CA VAL A 243 -29.13 16.05 9.66
C VAL A 243 -29.68 15.71 8.27
N THR A 244 -30.06 14.45 8.03
CA THR A 244 -30.64 13.98 6.76
C THR A 244 -31.97 14.67 6.44
N GLU A 245 -32.75 15.05 7.46
CA GLU A 245 -33.99 15.84 7.32
C GLU A 245 -33.74 17.36 7.21
N ARG A 246 -32.49 17.81 7.07
CA ARG A 246 -32.10 19.23 6.93
C ARG A 246 -32.61 20.13 8.06
N ARG A 247 -32.65 19.62 9.30
CA ARG A 247 -33.07 20.41 10.47
C ARG A 247 -31.97 21.35 10.99
N LEU A 248 -30.73 21.18 10.54
CA LEU A 248 -29.60 22.04 10.92
C LEU A 248 -29.62 23.36 10.12
N PRO A 249 -28.96 24.42 10.62
CA PRO A 249 -28.86 25.69 9.90
C PRO A 249 -28.20 25.51 8.52
N LYS A 250 -28.68 26.24 7.51
CA LYS A 250 -28.16 26.21 6.13
C LYS A 250 -26.69 26.55 6.00
N SER A 251 -26.08 27.21 7.00
CA SER A 251 -24.63 27.47 7.04
C SER A 251 -23.79 26.18 7.14
N TYR A 252 -24.40 25.05 7.50
CA TYR A 252 -23.78 23.73 7.51
C TYR A 252 -23.99 22.96 6.20
N ASP A 253 -24.74 23.50 5.24
CA ASP A 253 -24.88 22.88 3.92
C ASP A 253 -23.59 23.11 3.11
N TYR A 254 -23.07 22.04 2.53
CA TYR A 254 -21.90 22.09 1.65
C TYR A 254 -22.24 21.40 0.34
N HIS A 255 -22.18 22.14 -0.77
CA HIS A 255 -22.68 21.69 -2.09
C HIS A 255 -24.07 21.02 -2.01
N GLN A 256 -25.03 21.71 -1.37
CA GLN A 256 -26.41 21.26 -1.19
C GLN A 256 -26.59 20.02 -0.30
N MET A 257 -25.52 19.50 0.30
CA MET A 257 -25.55 18.38 1.25
C MET A 257 -25.53 18.89 2.70
N PRO A 258 -26.46 18.47 3.59
CA PRO A 258 -26.53 18.98 4.95
C PRO A 258 -25.43 18.39 5.83
N ALA A 259 -24.58 19.22 6.41
CA ALA A 259 -23.54 18.86 7.40
C ALA A 259 -22.79 17.54 7.09
N PRO A 260 -22.18 17.39 5.89
CA PRO A 260 -21.65 16.11 5.41
C PRO A 260 -20.56 15.51 6.32
N PHE A 261 -19.70 16.34 6.91
CA PHE A 261 -18.65 15.89 7.82
C PHE A 261 -19.20 15.32 9.13
N ILE A 262 -20.33 15.85 9.61
CA ILE A 262 -21.05 15.29 10.77
C ILE A 262 -21.63 13.93 10.40
N GLN A 263 -22.26 13.81 9.21
CA GLN A 263 -22.80 12.54 8.74
C GLN A 263 -21.71 11.45 8.66
N ILE A 264 -20.58 11.75 8.02
CA ILE A 264 -19.44 10.82 7.89
C ILE A 264 -18.93 10.38 9.26
N LYS A 265 -18.80 11.30 10.21
CA LYS A 265 -18.32 10.95 11.56
C LYS A 265 -19.33 10.10 12.33
N LEU A 266 -20.63 10.39 12.20
CA LEU A 266 -21.70 9.57 12.78
C LEU A 266 -21.72 8.17 12.18
N LEU A 267 -21.60 8.04 10.86
CA LEU A 267 -21.52 6.76 10.16
C LEU A 267 -20.36 5.90 10.69
N LYS A 268 -19.16 6.48 10.82
CA LYS A 268 -17.99 5.81 11.42
C LYS A 268 -18.25 5.33 12.85
N ILE A 269 -18.89 6.14 13.68
CA ILE A 269 -19.25 5.76 15.06
C ILE A 269 -20.26 4.60 15.06
N MET A 270 -21.31 4.71 14.25
CA MET A 270 -22.35 3.69 14.15
C MET A 270 -21.80 2.36 13.61
N ALA A 271 -20.85 2.39 12.67
CA ALA A 271 -20.18 1.20 12.16
C ALA A 271 -19.48 0.41 13.28
N LEU A 272 -18.84 1.10 14.23
CA LEU A 272 -18.21 0.48 15.40
C LEU A 272 -19.27 -0.08 16.36
N LEU A 273 -20.29 0.71 16.69
CA LEU A 273 -21.31 0.33 17.66
C LEU A 273 -22.24 -0.80 17.18
N GLY A 274 -22.48 -0.89 15.87
CA GLY A 274 -23.32 -1.93 15.28
C GLY A 274 -22.57 -3.23 15.00
N SER A 275 -21.23 -3.24 15.07
CA SER A 275 -20.45 -4.44 14.80
C SER A 275 -20.71 -5.51 15.86
N GLY A 276 -21.18 -6.68 15.42
CA GLY A 276 -21.55 -7.78 16.31
C GLY A 276 -22.79 -7.53 17.19
N ASP A 277 -23.53 -6.44 16.99
CA ASP A 277 -24.72 -6.09 17.77
C ASP A 277 -25.95 -5.94 16.88
N LYS A 278 -26.84 -6.94 16.98
CA LYS A 278 -28.07 -7.00 16.19
C LYS A 278 -29.05 -5.88 16.54
N SER A 279 -29.24 -5.58 17.84
CA SER A 279 -30.19 -4.55 18.27
C SER A 279 -29.74 -3.17 17.82
N ALA A 280 -28.45 -2.86 17.98
CA ALA A 280 -27.88 -1.61 17.50
C ALA A 280 -27.99 -1.47 15.97
N SER A 281 -27.67 -2.53 15.23
CA SER A 281 -27.75 -2.56 13.76
C SER A 281 -29.18 -2.32 13.25
N GLU A 282 -30.18 -2.95 13.85
CA GLU A 282 -31.59 -2.82 13.45
C GLU A 282 -32.10 -1.37 13.58
N ILE A 283 -31.68 -0.64 14.62
CA ILE A 283 -32.03 0.77 14.82
C ILE A 283 -31.43 1.64 13.70
N MET A 284 -30.28 1.27 13.15
CA MET A 284 -29.57 2.03 12.12
C MET A 284 -30.15 1.83 10.71
N TYR A 285 -30.78 0.69 10.42
CA TYR A 285 -31.15 0.33 9.03
C TYR A 285 -32.00 1.37 8.31
N MET A 286 -32.98 1.97 9.01
CA MET A 286 -33.86 2.97 8.41
C MET A 286 -33.10 4.23 7.99
N VAL A 287 -32.20 4.75 8.85
CA VAL A 287 -31.45 5.97 8.52
C VAL A 287 -30.41 5.73 7.43
N LEU A 288 -29.78 4.54 7.40
CA LEU A 288 -28.87 4.15 6.33
C LEU A 288 -29.59 4.04 4.98
N GLY A 289 -30.76 3.41 4.95
CA GLY A 289 -31.60 3.33 3.74
C GLY A 289 -32.08 4.71 3.25
N ASP A 290 -32.37 5.62 4.16
CA ASP A 290 -32.71 7.02 3.84
C ASP A 290 -31.55 7.76 3.17
N LEU A 291 -30.31 7.53 3.59
CA LEU A 291 -29.12 8.12 2.97
C LEU A 291 -28.96 7.69 1.52
N PHE A 292 -29.11 6.40 1.19
CA PHE A 292 -29.05 5.94 -0.21
C PHE A 292 -30.10 6.60 -1.10
N ARG A 293 -31.29 6.88 -0.57
CA ARG A 293 -32.37 7.51 -1.34
C ARG A 293 -32.20 9.03 -1.50
N LYS A 294 -31.63 9.69 -0.50
CA LYS A 294 -31.57 11.17 -0.42
C LYS A 294 -30.22 11.75 -0.83
N CYS A 295 -29.14 10.96 -0.82
CA CYS A 295 -27.82 11.44 -1.20
C CYS A 295 -27.71 11.60 -2.71
N ASP A 296 -27.25 12.78 -3.13
CA ASP A 296 -27.00 13.09 -4.53
C ASP A 296 -25.64 12.52 -4.99
N SER A 297 -25.70 11.50 -5.86
CA SER A 297 -24.51 10.84 -6.42
C SER A 297 -23.78 11.66 -7.49
N SER A 298 -24.31 12.84 -7.87
CA SER A 298 -23.64 13.72 -8.84
C SER A 298 -22.47 14.51 -8.23
N THR A 299 -22.41 14.62 -6.90
CA THR A 299 -21.38 15.40 -6.21
C THR A 299 -20.37 14.50 -5.49
N ASN A 300 -19.11 14.93 -5.45
CA ASN A 300 -18.06 14.23 -4.72
C ASN A 300 -18.40 14.04 -3.23
N ILE A 301 -19.03 15.05 -2.61
CA ILE A 301 -19.40 14.97 -1.19
C ILE A 301 -20.55 13.98 -0.95
N GLY A 302 -21.54 13.90 -1.86
CA GLY A 302 -22.59 12.90 -1.79
C GLY A 302 -22.03 11.49 -1.94
N ASN A 303 -21.11 11.29 -2.89
CA ASN A 303 -20.41 10.02 -3.08
C ASN A 303 -19.55 9.64 -1.86
N ALA A 304 -18.91 10.61 -1.18
CA ALA A 304 -18.18 10.36 0.06
C ALA A 304 -19.10 9.85 1.20
N ILE A 305 -20.31 10.40 1.32
CA ILE A 305 -21.30 9.93 2.31
C ILE A 305 -21.80 8.53 1.94
N LEU A 306 -22.15 8.31 0.67
CA LEU A 306 -22.60 7.00 0.18
C LEU A 306 -21.54 5.92 0.43
N TYR A 307 -20.27 6.23 0.15
CA TYR A 307 -19.16 5.32 0.42
C TYR A 307 -18.96 5.06 1.91
N GLU A 308 -19.03 6.08 2.77
CA GLU A 308 -18.97 5.84 4.22
C GLU A 308 -20.19 5.04 4.73
N CYS A 309 -21.35 5.17 4.07
CA CYS A 309 -22.52 4.35 4.33
C CYS A 309 -22.27 2.88 3.93
N ILE A 310 -21.68 2.62 2.76
CA ILE A 310 -21.25 1.28 2.33
C ILE A 310 -20.26 0.67 3.34
N ARG A 311 -19.27 1.46 3.78
CA ARG A 311 -18.33 1.03 4.83
C ARG A 311 -19.03 0.65 6.12
N SER A 312 -20.00 1.46 6.53
CA SER A 312 -20.79 1.19 7.74
C SER A 312 -21.60 -0.10 7.60
N ILE A 313 -22.26 -0.30 6.46
CA ILE A 313 -23.00 -1.54 6.16
C ILE A 313 -22.08 -2.76 6.20
N SER A 314 -20.83 -2.61 5.75
CA SER A 314 -19.87 -3.71 5.78
C SER A 314 -19.38 -4.12 7.18
N CYS A 315 -19.72 -3.35 8.22
CA CYS A 315 -19.31 -3.61 9.60
C CYS A 315 -20.46 -4.08 10.51
N ILE A 316 -21.69 -3.66 10.22
CA ILE A 316 -22.88 -3.99 11.01
C ILE A 316 -23.47 -5.36 10.64
N ILE A 317 -24.50 -5.80 11.38
CA ILE A 317 -25.22 -7.03 11.01
C ILE A 317 -25.85 -6.86 9.61
N PRO A 318 -25.62 -7.80 8.68
CA PRO A 318 -26.08 -7.66 7.30
C PRO A 318 -27.60 -7.58 7.18
N SER A 319 -28.08 -6.65 6.34
CA SER A 319 -29.48 -6.54 5.93
C SER A 319 -29.56 -6.68 4.41
N PRO A 320 -30.31 -7.65 3.86
CA PRO A 320 -30.36 -7.89 2.41
C PRO A 320 -30.70 -6.63 1.59
N LYS A 321 -31.67 -5.84 2.06
CA LYS A 321 -32.08 -4.60 1.40
C LYS A 321 -30.97 -3.54 1.35
N LEU A 322 -30.15 -3.46 2.39
CA LEU A 322 -29.04 -2.51 2.45
C LEU A 322 -27.84 -2.99 1.63
N LEU A 323 -27.60 -4.31 1.59
CA LEU A 323 -26.58 -4.89 0.73
C LEU A 323 -26.89 -4.67 -0.75
N GLU A 324 -28.16 -4.84 -1.16
CA GLU A 324 -28.61 -4.55 -2.52
C GLU A 324 -28.40 -3.06 -2.88
N ALA A 325 -28.83 -2.15 -2.01
CA ALA A 325 -28.62 -0.71 -2.20
C ALA A 325 -27.12 -0.33 -2.25
N ALA A 326 -26.28 -0.99 -1.45
CA ALA A 326 -24.84 -0.80 -1.46
C ALA A 326 -24.18 -1.33 -2.75
N ALA A 327 -24.61 -2.51 -3.23
CA ALA A 327 -24.16 -3.08 -4.50
C ALA A 327 -24.55 -2.19 -5.68
N ASP A 328 -25.78 -1.65 -5.70
CA ASP A 328 -26.22 -0.69 -6.71
C ASP A 328 -25.37 0.59 -6.73
N ALA A 329 -25.02 1.11 -5.55
CA ALA A 329 -24.15 2.28 -5.44
C ALA A 329 -22.71 1.98 -5.90
N ILE A 330 -22.17 0.81 -5.56
CA ILE A 330 -20.86 0.34 -6.03
C ILE A 330 -20.85 0.18 -7.55
N SER A 331 -21.91 -0.38 -8.13
CA SER A 331 -22.07 -0.50 -9.58
C SER A 331 -21.95 0.86 -10.28
N LYS A 332 -22.56 1.91 -9.71
CA LYS A 332 -22.45 3.28 -10.21
C LYS A 332 -21.03 3.84 -10.07
N PHE A 333 -20.34 3.52 -8.98
CA PHE A 333 -18.94 3.93 -8.76
C PHE A 333 -17.98 3.29 -9.76
N LEU A 334 -18.10 1.98 -10.00
CA LEU A 334 -17.27 1.23 -10.95
C LEU A 334 -17.47 1.69 -12.40
N LYS A 335 -18.68 2.09 -12.76
CA LYS A 335 -19.03 2.58 -14.11
C LYS A 335 -18.77 4.08 -14.31
N SER A 336 -18.22 4.77 -13.30
CA SER A 336 -17.93 6.20 -13.40
C SER A 336 -16.67 6.44 -14.22
N ASP A 337 -16.61 7.56 -14.94
CA ASP A 337 -15.39 8.04 -15.59
C ASP A 337 -14.32 8.51 -14.58
N SER A 338 -14.69 8.73 -13.31
CA SER A 338 -13.75 9.18 -12.29
C SER A 338 -12.95 8.01 -11.71
N HIS A 339 -11.63 8.04 -11.88
CA HIS A 339 -10.70 7.08 -11.27
C HIS A 339 -10.89 6.95 -9.75
N ASN A 340 -11.14 8.08 -9.06
CA ASN A 340 -11.42 8.10 -7.61
C ASN A 340 -12.69 7.32 -7.26
N LEU A 341 -13.76 7.45 -8.05
CA LEU A 341 -15.00 6.71 -7.82
C LEU A 341 -14.82 5.23 -8.12
N LYS A 342 -14.14 4.87 -9.21
CA LYS A 342 -13.79 3.47 -9.49
C LYS A 342 -13.01 2.86 -8.33
N TYR A 343 -12.01 3.57 -7.81
CA TYR A 343 -11.24 3.13 -6.63
C TYR A 343 -12.14 2.88 -5.41
N MET A 344 -13.04 3.82 -5.11
CA MET A 344 -14.02 3.68 -4.04
C MET A 344 -14.97 2.50 -4.27
N GLY A 345 -15.33 2.22 -5.52
CA GLY A 345 -16.13 1.06 -5.94
C GLY A 345 -15.41 -0.25 -5.68
N ILE A 346 -14.15 -0.38 -6.13
CA ILE A 346 -13.31 -1.58 -5.92
C ILE A 346 -13.11 -1.83 -4.43
N ASP A 347 -12.75 -0.80 -3.67
CA ASP A 347 -12.52 -0.93 -2.22
C ASP A 347 -13.83 -1.20 -1.45
N GLY A 348 -14.95 -0.63 -1.88
CA GLY A 348 -16.28 -0.95 -1.34
C GLY A 348 -16.69 -2.40 -1.61
N LEU A 349 -16.51 -2.87 -2.84
CA LEU A 349 -16.83 -4.23 -3.27
C LEU A 349 -16.00 -5.27 -2.50
N GLY A 350 -14.69 -5.03 -2.36
CA GLY A 350 -13.81 -5.90 -1.58
C GLY A 350 -14.19 -6.05 -0.10
N ARG A 351 -14.93 -5.09 0.46
CA ARG A 351 -15.52 -5.23 1.80
C ARG A 351 -16.82 -6.04 1.78
N LEU A 352 -17.71 -5.80 0.82
CA LEU A 352 -18.99 -6.51 0.74
C LEU A 352 -18.84 -8.00 0.41
N ILE A 353 -17.84 -8.37 -0.40
CA ILE A 353 -17.59 -9.77 -0.78
C ILE A 353 -17.25 -10.64 0.42
N LYS A 354 -16.62 -10.08 1.46
CA LYS A 354 -16.36 -10.80 2.72
C LYS A 354 -17.64 -11.20 3.46
N ILE A 355 -18.76 -10.53 3.16
CA ILE A 355 -20.05 -10.73 3.81
C ILE A 355 -20.95 -11.57 2.91
N SER A 356 -21.04 -11.21 1.63
CA SER A 356 -21.83 -11.90 0.63
C SER A 356 -20.99 -12.11 -0.64
N PRO A 357 -20.36 -13.29 -0.77
CA PRO A 357 -19.52 -13.61 -1.93
C PRO A 357 -20.28 -13.54 -3.26
N ASP A 358 -21.60 -13.72 -3.26
CA ASP A 358 -22.45 -13.72 -4.46
C ASP A 358 -22.47 -12.35 -5.18
N ILE A 359 -22.20 -11.26 -4.45
CA ILE A 359 -22.11 -9.90 -5.04
C ILE A 359 -20.93 -9.79 -6.01
N ALA A 360 -19.88 -10.60 -5.81
CA ALA A 360 -18.67 -10.57 -6.63
C ALA A 360 -18.97 -10.84 -8.11
N GLU A 361 -19.82 -11.83 -8.39
CA GLU A 361 -20.12 -12.30 -9.76
C GLU A 361 -20.88 -11.24 -10.55
N GLN A 362 -21.77 -10.49 -9.91
CA GLN A 362 -22.56 -9.43 -10.55
C GLN A 362 -21.71 -8.26 -11.05
N HIS A 363 -20.53 -8.04 -10.46
CA HIS A 363 -19.65 -6.92 -10.77
C HIS A 363 -18.33 -7.33 -11.43
N GLN A 364 -18.09 -8.63 -11.66
CA GLN A 364 -16.81 -9.14 -12.13
C GLN A 364 -16.33 -8.47 -13.42
N LEU A 365 -17.21 -8.30 -14.42
CA LEU A 365 -16.84 -7.62 -15.68
C LEU A 365 -16.38 -6.17 -15.44
N ALA A 366 -17.13 -5.41 -14.63
CA ALA A 366 -16.77 -4.03 -14.32
C ALA A 366 -15.47 -3.92 -13.51
N VAL A 367 -15.14 -4.92 -12.69
CA VAL A 367 -13.86 -5.01 -11.99
C VAL A 367 -12.72 -5.28 -12.97
N ILE A 368 -12.89 -6.20 -13.91
CA ILE A 368 -11.88 -6.49 -14.95
C ILE A 368 -11.64 -5.26 -15.83
N ASP A 369 -12.68 -4.53 -16.21
CA ASP A 369 -12.57 -3.28 -16.98
C ASP A 369 -11.74 -2.21 -16.26
N CYS A 370 -11.66 -2.25 -14.92
CA CYS A 370 -10.81 -1.33 -14.16
C CYS A 370 -9.30 -1.61 -14.31
N LEU A 371 -8.89 -2.74 -14.91
CA LEU A 371 -7.49 -3.02 -15.25
C LEU A 371 -6.99 -2.21 -16.45
N GLU A 372 -7.90 -1.80 -17.33
CA GLU A 372 -7.61 -0.97 -18.51
C GLU A 372 -7.48 0.52 -18.16
N ASP A 373 -7.75 0.90 -16.91
CA ASP A 373 -7.71 2.29 -16.45
C ASP A 373 -6.26 2.83 -16.38
N PRO A 374 -5.96 4.08 -16.77
CA PRO A 374 -4.59 4.60 -16.74
C PRO A 374 -3.99 4.76 -15.33
N ASP A 375 -4.79 4.73 -14.26
CA ASP A 375 -4.29 4.89 -12.88
C ASP A 375 -3.71 3.59 -12.31
N ASP A 376 -2.39 3.55 -12.12
CA ASP A 376 -1.69 2.40 -11.53
C ASP A 376 -2.17 2.06 -10.12
N THR A 377 -2.57 3.04 -9.31
CA THR A 377 -3.09 2.80 -7.95
C THR A 377 -4.42 2.04 -8.02
N LEU A 378 -5.26 2.38 -9.00
CA LEU A 378 -6.51 1.65 -9.25
C LEU A 378 -6.21 0.23 -9.74
N LYS A 379 -5.33 0.05 -10.73
CA LYS A 379 -4.94 -1.29 -11.22
C LYS A 379 -4.46 -2.19 -10.07
N ARG A 380 -3.55 -1.68 -9.23
CA ARG A 380 -3.04 -2.39 -8.05
C ARG A 380 -4.17 -2.84 -7.13
N LYS A 381 -5.10 -1.93 -6.82
CA LYS A 381 -6.25 -2.23 -5.97
C LYS A 381 -7.20 -3.26 -6.60
N THR A 382 -7.41 -3.16 -7.90
CA THR A 382 -8.20 -4.11 -8.68
C THR A 382 -7.59 -5.51 -8.65
N PHE A 383 -6.27 -5.65 -8.80
CA PHE A 383 -5.60 -6.95 -8.68
C PHE A 383 -5.71 -7.57 -7.28
N GLU A 384 -5.59 -6.77 -6.21
CA GLU A 384 -5.85 -7.25 -4.85
C GLU A 384 -7.28 -7.80 -4.68
N LEU A 385 -8.24 -7.21 -5.39
CA LEU A 385 -9.63 -7.64 -5.36
C LEU A 385 -9.83 -8.91 -6.20
N LEU A 386 -9.33 -8.92 -7.43
CA LEU A 386 -9.43 -10.06 -8.34
C LEU A 386 -8.82 -11.31 -7.71
N TYR A 387 -7.61 -11.20 -7.12
CA TYR A 387 -6.97 -12.29 -6.40
C TYR A 387 -7.88 -12.90 -5.31
N LYS A 388 -8.66 -12.09 -4.59
CA LYS A 388 -9.61 -12.55 -3.56
C LYS A 388 -10.91 -13.11 -4.12
N MET A 389 -11.25 -12.75 -5.36
CA MET A 389 -12.46 -13.17 -6.07
C MET A 389 -12.22 -14.39 -6.97
N THR A 390 -10.98 -14.84 -7.11
CA THR A 390 -10.63 -15.96 -7.97
C THR A 390 -11.31 -17.24 -7.50
N LYS A 391 -11.91 -17.93 -8.48
CA LYS A 391 -12.53 -19.26 -8.38
C LYS A 391 -12.06 -20.07 -9.60
N SER A 392 -12.27 -21.39 -9.55
CA SER A 392 -12.00 -22.27 -10.71
C SER A 392 -12.72 -21.85 -12.00
N SER A 393 -13.86 -21.15 -11.90
CA SER A 393 -14.61 -20.68 -13.06
C SER A 393 -14.06 -19.43 -13.75
N ASN A 394 -13.20 -18.65 -13.09
CA ASN A 394 -12.72 -17.36 -13.61
C ASN A 394 -11.20 -17.18 -13.56
N VAL A 395 -10.46 -18.18 -13.07
CA VAL A 395 -8.99 -18.14 -12.93
C VAL A 395 -8.28 -17.82 -14.25
N GLU A 396 -8.72 -18.40 -15.36
CA GLU A 396 -8.07 -18.23 -16.67
C GLU A 396 -8.00 -16.75 -17.05
N VAL A 397 -9.15 -16.07 -17.03
CA VAL A 397 -9.26 -14.65 -17.38
C VAL A 397 -8.48 -13.77 -16.42
N ILE A 398 -8.50 -14.08 -15.12
CA ILE A 398 -7.82 -13.26 -14.10
C ILE A 398 -6.30 -13.37 -14.26
N VAL A 399 -5.78 -14.60 -14.37
CA VAL A 399 -4.33 -14.84 -14.46
C VAL A 399 -3.76 -14.32 -15.77
N ASP A 400 -4.45 -14.47 -16.90
CA ASP A 400 -3.98 -13.89 -18.17
C ASP A 400 -3.83 -12.36 -18.07
N ARG A 401 -4.80 -11.68 -17.47
CA ARG A 401 -4.72 -10.22 -17.24
C ARG A 401 -3.65 -9.82 -16.23
N MET A 402 -3.39 -10.65 -15.22
CA MET A 402 -2.29 -10.43 -14.28
C MET A 402 -0.94 -10.55 -14.98
N ILE A 403 -0.78 -11.50 -15.91
CA ILE A 403 0.43 -11.66 -16.71
C ILE A 403 0.63 -10.46 -17.65
N ASP A 404 -0.40 -10.05 -18.38
CA ASP A 404 -0.33 -8.86 -19.25
C ASP A 404 0.15 -7.62 -18.48
N TYR A 405 -0.38 -7.44 -17.27
CA TYR A 405 0.04 -6.35 -16.40
C TYR A 405 1.47 -6.53 -15.88
N MET A 406 1.85 -7.73 -15.46
CA MET A 406 3.21 -8.06 -15.04
C MET A 406 4.25 -7.74 -16.12
N ILE A 407 3.91 -7.97 -17.39
CA ILE A 407 4.75 -7.63 -18.55
C ILE A 407 4.89 -6.11 -18.69
N SER A 408 3.83 -5.35 -18.42
CA SER A 408 3.84 -3.88 -18.52
C SER A 408 4.57 -3.15 -17.38
N ILE A 409 4.84 -3.83 -16.25
CA ILE A 409 5.46 -3.24 -15.06
C ILE A 409 6.98 -3.20 -15.16
N ASN A 410 7.57 -2.04 -14.85
CA ASN A 410 9.03 -1.86 -14.76
C ASN A 410 9.60 -2.05 -13.35
N ASP A 411 8.77 -2.06 -12.30
CA ASP A 411 9.20 -2.23 -10.91
C ASP A 411 9.36 -3.71 -10.56
N ASN A 412 10.60 -4.14 -10.35
CA ASN A 412 10.94 -5.52 -10.03
C ASN A 412 10.28 -6.04 -8.74
N HIS A 413 10.12 -5.20 -7.70
CA HIS A 413 9.50 -5.64 -6.46
C HIS A 413 8.04 -6.01 -6.71
N TYR A 414 7.32 -5.14 -7.43
CA TYR A 414 5.92 -5.36 -7.70
C TYR A 414 5.70 -6.47 -8.74
N LYS A 415 6.60 -6.58 -9.72
CA LYS A 415 6.62 -7.70 -10.67
C LYS A 415 6.77 -9.05 -9.96
N THR A 416 7.64 -9.12 -8.95
CA THR A 416 7.82 -10.31 -8.10
C THR A 416 6.54 -10.68 -7.35
N GLU A 417 5.86 -9.69 -6.77
CA GLU A 417 4.60 -9.90 -6.04
C GLU A 417 3.49 -10.44 -6.96
N ILE A 418 3.33 -9.87 -8.16
CA ILE A 418 2.33 -10.33 -9.13
C ILE A 418 2.66 -11.73 -9.63
N ALA A 419 3.94 -12.02 -9.94
CA ALA A 419 4.38 -13.36 -10.34
C ALA A 419 4.04 -14.41 -9.26
N SER A 420 4.35 -14.12 -7.99
CA SER A 420 4.02 -15.01 -6.86
C SER A 420 2.52 -15.30 -6.79
N ARG A 421 1.67 -14.26 -6.93
CA ARG A 421 0.22 -14.43 -6.91
C ARG A 421 -0.31 -15.21 -8.12
N CYS A 422 0.26 -15.03 -9.32
CA CYS A 422 -0.10 -15.84 -10.48
C CYS A 422 0.19 -17.33 -10.25
N VAL A 423 1.35 -17.64 -9.65
CA VAL A 423 1.74 -19.01 -9.31
C VAL A 423 0.78 -19.61 -8.28
N GLU A 424 0.51 -18.90 -7.19
CA GLU A 424 -0.43 -19.36 -6.16
C GLU A 424 -1.83 -19.65 -6.72
N LEU A 425 -2.36 -18.76 -7.57
CA LEU A 425 -3.66 -18.95 -8.20
C LEU A 425 -3.66 -20.14 -9.17
N ALA A 426 -2.57 -20.33 -9.92
CA ALA A 426 -2.44 -21.46 -10.83
C ALA A 426 -2.34 -22.79 -10.07
N GLU A 427 -1.55 -22.86 -8.99
CA GLU A 427 -1.44 -24.06 -8.16
C GLU A 427 -2.79 -24.42 -7.50
N GLN A 428 -3.59 -23.42 -7.11
CA GLN A 428 -4.84 -23.67 -6.40
C GLN A 428 -6.04 -23.95 -7.31
N PHE A 429 -6.12 -23.32 -8.49
CA PHE A 429 -7.34 -23.28 -9.29
C PHE A 429 -7.18 -23.75 -10.74
N ALA A 430 -6.01 -24.27 -11.15
CA ALA A 430 -5.78 -24.69 -12.53
C ALA A 430 -6.90 -25.63 -13.05
N PRO A 431 -7.50 -25.32 -14.22
CA PRO A 431 -8.56 -26.16 -14.81
C PRO A 431 -7.99 -27.38 -15.54
N SER A 432 -6.74 -27.30 -16.01
CA SER A 432 -6.02 -28.40 -16.64
C SER A 432 -4.52 -28.25 -16.45
N ASN A 433 -3.81 -29.37 -16.54
CA ASN A 433 -2.36 -29.40 -16.39
C ASN A 433 -1.64 -28.67 -17.53
N GLN A 434 -2.19 -28.75 -18.74
CA GLN A 434 -1.68 -28.02 -19.90
C GLN A 434 -1.76 -26.50 -19.67
N TRP A 435 -2.88 -26.02 -19.11
CA TRP A 435 -3.03 -24.61 -18.77
C TRP A 435 -2.04 -24.19 -17.67
N PHE A 436 -1.86 -25.00 -16.63
CA PHE A 436 -0.88 -24.73 -15.57
C PHE A 436 0.54 -24.53 -16.13
N ILE A 437 1.00 -25.44 -16.99
CA ILE A 437 2.33 -25.35 -17.62
C ILE A 437 2.43 -24.09 -18.49
N GLN A 438 1.40 -23.77 -19.28
CA GLN A 438 1.39 -22.55 -20.09
C GLN A 438 1.53 -21.28 -19.25
N ILE A 439 0.83 -21.20 -18.11
CA ILE A 439 0.95 -20.07 -17.19
C ILE A 439 2.34 -20.01 -16.56
N MET A 440 2.87 -21.13 -16.08
CA MET A 440 4.23 -21.17 -15.52
C MET A 440 5.26 -20.71 -16.54
N ASN A 441 5.15 -21.15 -17.80
CA ASN A 441 6.04 -20.74 -18.87
C ASN A 441 6.02 -19.22 -19.07
N LYS A 442 4.83 -18.61 -19.18
CA LYS A 442 4.70 -17.14 -19.27
C LYS A 442 5.27 -16.42 -18.06
N VAL A 443 5.08 -16.96 -16.86
CA VAL A 443 5.62 -16.38 -15.61
C VAL A 443 7.15 -16.44 -15.61
N PHE A 444 7.74 -17.59 -15.94
CA PHE A 444 9.20 -17.74 -16.02
C PHE A 444 9.82 -16.92 -17.14
N GLU A 445 9.19 -16.83 -18.31
CA GLU A 445 9.67 -16.04 -19.45
C GLU A 445 9.80 -14.56 -19.09
N HIS A 446 8.83 -14.01 -18.37
CA HIS A 446 8.78 -12.57 -18.10
C HIS A 446 9.28 -12.15 -16.71
N ALA A 447 9.11 -12.97 -15.67
CA ALA A 447 9.58 -12.69 -14.32
C ALA A 447 10.92 -13.37 -14.00
N GLY A 448 11.25 -14.49 -14.66
CA GLY A 448 12.57 -15.11 -14.62
C GLY A 448 13.10 -15.34 -13.21
N ASP A 449 14.30 -14.78 -12.96
CA ASP A 449 15.04 -14.92 -11.69
C ASP A 449 14.40 -14.17 -10.50
N LEU A 450 13.32 -13.40 -10.74
CA LEU A 450 12.52 -12.82 -9.66
C LEU A 450 11.64 -13.87 -8.97
N VAL A 451 11.36 -14.98 -9.62
CA VAL A 451 10.51 -16.06 -9.09
C VAL A 451 11.33 -16.90 -8.11
N ASN A 452 10.69 -17.35 -7.01
CA ASN A 452 11.33 -18.21 -6.04
C ASN A 452 11.73 -19.56 -6.68
N ILE A 453 12.97 -19.99 -6.49
CA ILE A 453 13.50 -21.26 -7.01
C ILE A 453 12.63 -22.48 -6.64
N LYS A 454 11.92 -22.43 -5.51
CA LYS A 454 10.98 -23.48 -5.10
C LYS A 454 9.85 -23.69 -6.11
N VAL A 455 9.41 -22.66 -6.81
CA VAL A 455 8.38 -22.76 -7.85
C VAL A 455 8.89 -23.58 -9.03
N ALA A 456 10.15 -23.36 -9.43
CA ALA A 456 10.78 -24.14 -10.48
C ALA A 456 10.91 -25.62 -10.08
N HIS A 457 11.27 -25.88 -8.81
CA HIS A 457 11.31 -27.24 -8.28
C HIS A 457 9.93 -27.90 -8.24
N ASN A 458 8.89 -27.17 -7.83
CA ASN A 458 7.51 -27.65 -7.84
C ASN A 458 7.05 -28.01 -9.27
N LEU A 459 7.37 -27.17 -10.25
CA LEU A 459 7.06 -27.44 -11.66
C LEU A 459 7.77 -28.69 -12.18
N MET A 460 9.07 -28.84 -11.90
CA MET A 460 9.82 -30.04 -12.29
C MET A 460 9.22 -31.30 -11.65
N ARG A 461 8.94 -31.26 -10.35
CA ARG A 461 8.30 -32.38 -9.64
C ARG A 461 6.94 -32.75 -10.23
N LEU A 462 6.13 -31.76 -10.56
CA LEU A 462 4.78 -31.94 -11.12
C LEU A 462 4.82 -32.54 -12.54
N ILE A 463 5.82 -32.19 -13.35
CA ILE A 463 6.05 -32.85 -14.66
C ILE A 463 6.57 -34.29 -14.45
N ALA A 464 7.35 -34.52 -13.39
CA ALA A 464 7.97 -35.80 -13.09
C ALA A 464 6.97 -36.84 -12.58
N GLU A 465 6.34 -36.54 -11.44
CA GLU A 465 5.46 -37.45 -10.69
C GLU A 465 4.11 -37.63 -11.38
N GLY A 466 3.75 -36.75 -12.32
CA GLY A 466 2.37 -36.68 -12.80
C GLY A 466 1.43 -36.23 -11.68
N PHE A 467 0.12 -36.23 -11.92
CA PHE A 467 -0.85 -35.74 -10.92
C PHE A 467 -1.52 -36.83 -10.07
N GLY A 468 -0.98 -38.05 -10.05
CA GLY A 468 -1.47 -39.12 -9.17
C GLY A 468 -2.88 -39.63 -9.52
N GLU A 469 -3.42 -39.27 -10.68
CA GLU A 469 -4.49 -40.04 -11.32
C GLU A 469 -3.81 -41.20 -12.05
N ASP A 470 -4.25 -42.44 -11.82
CA ASP A 470 -3.70 -43.68 -12.42
C ASP A 470 -3.91 -43.76 -13.96
N ASP A 471 -3.68 -42.67 -14.69
CA ASP A 471 -3.83 -42.54 -16.14
C ASP A 471 -2.47 -42.19 -16.77
N ASP A 472 -1.60 -43.20 -16.90
CA ASP A 472 -0.26 -43.10 -17.51
C ASP A 472 -0.26 -42.41 -18.89
N ASP A 473 -1.38 -42.49 -19.63
CA ASP A 473 -1.57 -41.87 -20.93
C ASP A 473 -1.69 -40.33 -20.83
N ALA A 474 -2.24 -39.80 -19.74
CA ALA A 474 -2.39 -38.37 -19.52
C ALA A 474 -1.06 -37.72 -19.13
N ASP A 475 -0.30 -38.36 -18.25
CA ASP A 475 1.03 -37.90 -17.83
C ASP A 475 2.04 -37.97 -18.97
N SER A 476 1.97 -39.02 -19.80
CA SER A 476 2.77 -39.11 -21.01
C SER A 476 2.48 -37.95 -21.97
N LYS A 477 1.21 -37.64 -22.24
CA LYS A 477 0.83 -36.49 -23.08
C LYS A 477 1.28 -35.15 -22.51
N LEU A 478 1.26 -34.99 -21.19
CA LEU A 478 1.73 -33.79 -20.51
C LEU A 478 3.23 -33.56 -20.73
N ARG A 479 4.05 -34.60 -20.50
CA ARG A 479 5.50 -34.55 -20.70
C ARG A 479 5.85 -34.21 -22.15
N LEU A 480 5.14 -34.83 -23.11
CA LEU A 480 5.29 -34.54 -24.54
C LEU A 480 4.96 -33.09 -24.87
N SER A 481 3.82 -32.58 -24.37
CA SER A 481 3.43 -31.19 -24.57
C SER A 481 4.43 -30.20 -23.96
N ALA A 482 5.04 -30.55 -22.83
CA ALA A 482 6.06 -29.72 -22.19
C ALA A 482 7.34 -29.66 -23.05
N VAL A 483 7.83 -30.80 -23.54
CA VAL A 483 9.00 -30.89 -24.44
C VAL A 483 8.77 -30.06 -25.71
N GLU A 484 7.63 -30.20 -26.37
CA GLU A 484 7.30 -29.43 -27.57
C GLU A 484 7.27 -27.93 -27.29
N SER A 485 6.65 -27.51 -26.19
CA SER A 485 6.58 -26.10 -25.80
C SER A 485 7.96 -25.53 -25.51
N TYR A 486 8.82 -26.26 -24.80
CA TYR A 486 10.16 -25.80 -24.46
C TYR A 486 11.08 -25.71 -25.67
N LEU A 487 11.01 -26.66 -26.61
CA LEU A 487 11.77 -26.57 -27.86
C LEU A 487 11.37 -25.36 -28.71
N GLN A 488 10.08 -24.96 -28.69
CA GLN A 488 9.63 -23.74 -29.36
C GLN A 488 10.16 -22.49 -28.66
N ILE A 489 10.04 -22.40 -27.33
CA ILE A 489 10.47 -21.25 -26.52
C ILE A 489 11.99 -21.03 -26.59
N MET A 490 12.79 -22.10 -26.65
CA MET A 490 14.24 -22.01 -26.81
C MET A 490 14.70 -21.32 -28.10
N SER A 491 13.81 -21.12 -29.06
CA SER A 491 14.11 -20.35 -30.27
C SER A 491 14.13 -18.83 -30.01
N GLU A 492 13.68 -18.37 -28.85
CA GLU A 492 13.65 -16.96 -28.48
C GLU A 492 14.99 -16.48 -27.90
N PRO A 493 15.43 -15.25 -28.23
CA PRO A 493 16.68 -14.71 -27.72
C PRO A 493 16.54 -14.24 -26.26
N LYS A 494 17.41 -14.79 -25.39
CA LYS A 494 17.63 -14.39 -23.98
C LYS A 494 16.53 -14.78 -22.98
N LEU A 495 16.44 -16.06 -22.66
CA LEU A 495 15.61 -16.58 -21.57
C LEU A 495 16.26 -16.40 -20.18
N PRO A 496 15.50 -16.30 -19.08
CA PRO A 496 16.06 -16.24 -17.74
C PRO A 496 16.77 -17.54 -17.31
N SER A 497 17.81 -17.43 -16.49
CA SER A 497 18.63 -18.57 -16.05
C SER A 497 17.81 -19.64 -15.36
N LEU A 498 16.92 -19.24 -14.43
CA LEU A 498 16.06 -20.20 -13.72
C LEU A 498 15.16 -21.00 -14.68
N PHE A 499 14.67 -20.37 -15.76
CA PHE A 499 13.82 -21.05 -16.72
C PHE A 499 14.60 -22.06 -17.57
N LEU A 500 15.83 -21.71 -17.96
CA LEU A 500 16.73 -22.59 -18.70
C LEU A 500 17.11 -23.84 -17.91
N GLN A 501 17.22 -23.74 -16.58
CA GLN A 501 17.43 -24.91 -15.71
C GLN A 501 16.26 -25.89 -15.81
N VAL A 502 15.02 -25.39 -15.74
CA VAL A 502 13.80 -26.22 -15.89
C VAL A 502 13.74 -26.85 -17.29
N ILE A 503 13.96 -26.04 -18.33
CA ILE A 503 13.94 -26.50 -19.73
C ILE A 503 14.98 -27.61 -19.94
N SER A 504 16.22 -27.39 -19.49
CA SER A 504 17.31 -28.36 -19.65
C SER A 504 17.00 -29.67 -18.94
N TRP A 505 16.43 -29.60 -17.73
CA TRP A 505 16.02 -30.78 -16.98
C TRP A 505 14.93 -31.58 -17.72
N VAL A 506 13.85 -30.92 -18.19
CA VAL A 506 12.74 -31.58 -18.90
C VAL A 506 13.20 -32.20 -20.22
N LEU A 507 14.06 -31.53 -20.99
CA LEU A 507 14.61 -32.07 -22.23
C LEU A 507 15.54 -33.26 -21.99
N GLY A 508 16.31 -33.24 -20.89
CA GLY A 508 17.18 -34.35 -20.51
C GLY A 508 16.42 -35.62 -20.13
N GLU A 509 15.28 -35.48 -19.45
CA GLU A 509 14.44 -36.60 -19.01
C GLU A 509 13.52 -37.12 -20.14
N TYR A 510 12.81 -36.23 -20.83
CA TYR A 510 11.68 -36.59 -21.68
C TYR A 510 11.88 -36.25 -23.15
N GLY A 511 12.97 -35.57 -23.52
CA GLY A 511 13.17 -35.07 -24.87
C GLY A 511 13.16 -36.15 -25.96
N THR A 512 13.73 -37.33 -25.65
CA THR A 512 13.84 -38.46 -26.58
C THR A 512 12.75 -39.51 -26.40
N ALA A 513 11.84 -39.35 -25.43
CA ALA A 513 10.86 -40.37 -25.06
C ALA A 513 9.86 -40.72 -26.18
N ASP A 514 9.46 -39.74 -26.99
CA ASP A 514 8.49 -39.92 -28.09
C ASP A 514 9.11 -40.48 -29.39
N GLY A 515 10.44 -40.46 -29.50
CA GLY A 515 11.15 -40.71 -30.76
C GLY A 515 10.91 -39.68 -31.88
N LYS A 516 10.11 -38.63 -31.63
CA LYS A 516 9.80 -37.55 -32.58
C LYS A 516 10.99 -36.66 -32.90
N TYR A 517 11.84 -36.41 -31.91
CA TYR A 517 13.07 -35.64 -32.04
C TYR A 517 14.28 -36.56 -31.85
N SER A 518 15.32 -36.38 -32.67
CA SER A 518 16.56 -37.15 -32.51
C SER A 518 17.37 -36.66 -31.32
N ALA A 519 18.09 -37.56 -30.66
CA ALA A 519 19.03 -37.21 -29.60
C ALA A 519 20.04 -36.14 -30.04
N SER A 520 20.51 -36.20 -31.29
CA SER A 520 21.40 -35.18 -31.87
C SER A 520 20.74 -33.80 -31.95
N TYR A 521 19.44 -33.72 -32.29
CA TYR A 521 18.75 -32.43 -32.36
C TYR A 521 18.65 -31.77 -30.98
N ILE A 522 18.27 -32.54 -29.95
CA ILE A 522 18.11 -32.02 -28.58
C ILE A 522 19.46 -31.70 -27.95
N SER A 523 20.46 -32.56 -28.13
CA SER A 523 21.82 -32.29 -27.65
C SER A 523 22.41 -31.04 -28.27
N GLY A 524 22.22 -30.82 -29.58
CA GLY A 524 22.63 -29.57 -30.23
C GLY A 524 21.99 -28.34 -29.58
N LYS A 525 20.69 -28.41 -29.27
CA LYS A 525 19.98 -27.32 -28.58
C LYS A 525 20.47 -27.06 -27.15
N LEU A 526 20.83 -28.09 -26.40
CA LEU A 526 21.42 -27.94 -25.07
C LEU A 526 22.84 -27.36 -25.14
N CYS A 527 23.62 -27.75 -26.14
CA CYS A 527 24.95 -27.19 -26.41
C CYS A 527 24.84 -25.69 -26.80
N ASP A 528 23.86 -25.30 -27.63
CA ASP A 528 23.55 -23.89 -27.94
C ASP A 528 23.25 -23.06 -26.66
N VAL A 529 22.51 -23.64 -25.69
CA VAL A 529 22.19 -22.97 -24.41
C VAL A 529 23.44 -22.79 -23.55
N ALA A 530 24.25 -23.84 -23.40
CA ALA A 530 25.47 -23.79 -22.61
C ALA A 530 26.46 -22.74 -23.15
N ASP A 531 26.52 -22.61 -24.48
CA ASP A 531 27.36 -21.61 -25.16
C ASP A 531 26.80 -20.20 -25.00
N ALA A 532 25.49 -20.01 -25.19
CA ALA A 532 24.83 -18.72 -25.05
C ALA A 532 24.92 -18.16 -23.62
N TYR A 533 24.96 -19.03 -22.61
CA TYR A 533 25.06 -18.69 -21.18
C TYR A 533 26.43 -19.08 -20.60
N SER A 534 27.49 -18.78 -21.36
CA SER A 534 28.87 -19.16 -21.02
C SER A 534 29.33 -18.80 -19.60
N SER A 535 28.80 -17.72 -19.01
CA SER A 535 29.13 -17.23 -17.66
C SER A 535 28.28 -17.83 -16.53
N ASP A 536 27.19 -18.54 -16.83
CA ASP A 536 26.29 -19.10 -15.82
C ASP A 536 26.62 -20.59 -15.58
N GLU A 537 27.37 -20.84 -14.51
CA GLU A 537 27.78 -22.20 -14.15
C GLU A 537 26.59 -23.12 -13.85
N THR A 538 25.48 -22.58 -13.34
CA THR A 538 24.31 -23.39 -12.98
C THR A 538 23.60 -23.88 -14.23
N VAL A 539 23.36 -23.00 -15.21
CA VAL A 539 22.74 -23.38 -16.49
C VAL A 539 23.61 -24.40 -17.22
N LYS A 540 24.93 -24.21 -17.25
CA LYS A 540 25.88 -25.21 -17.79
C LYS A 540 25.76 -26.55 -17.09
N GLY A 541 25.68 -26.56 -15.75
CA GLY A 541 25.54 -27.79 -14.97
C GLY A 541 24.29 -28.58 -15.33
N TYR A 542 23.15 -27.90 -15.49
CA TYR A 542 21.90 -28.52 -15.92
C TYR A 542 21.97 -29.02 -17.38
N ALA A 543 22.56 -28.26 -18.29
CA ALA A 543 22.72 -28.68 -19.69
C ALA A 543 23.59 -29.94 -19.82
N VAL A 544 24.71 -30.01 -19.10
CA VAL A 544 25.62 -31.16 -19.11
C VAL A 544 24.95 -32.40 -18.52
N SER A 545 24.22 -32.25 -17.41
CA SER A 545 23.44 -33.35 -16.84
C SER A 545 22.34 -33.83 -17.78
N ALA A 546 21.70 -32.93 -18.52
CA ALA A 546 20.71 -33.30 -19.54
C ALA A 546 21.34 -34.08 -20.70
N LEU A 547 22.51 -33.65 -21.19
CA LEU A 547 23.30 -34.37 -22.20
C LEU A 547 23.67 -35.78 -21.72
N MET A 548 24.10 -35.91 -20.47
CA MET A 548 24.44 -37.19 -19.86
C MET A 548 23.25 -38.16 -19.87
N LYS A 549 22.05 -37.69 -19.50
CA LYS A 549 20.83 -38.50 -19.51
C LYS A 549 20.45 -38.95 -20.93
N ILE A 550 20.48 -38.04 -21.90
CA ILE A 550 20.17 -38.33 -23.30
C ILE A 550 21.11 -39.40 -23.86
N TYR A 551 22.43 -39.24 -23.66
CA TYR A 551 23.39 -40.21 -24.16
C TYR A 551 23.33 -41.54 -23.41
N ALA A 552 23.10 -41.53 -22.10
CA ALA A 552 22.88 -42.76 -21.33
C ALA A 552 21.69 -43.56 -21.88
N PHE A 553 20.56 -42.90 -22.17
CA PHE A 553 19.37 -43.51 -22.75
C PHE A 553 19.63 -44.12 -24.13
N GLU A 554 20.35 -43.42 -25.01
CA GLU A 554 20.72 -43.93 -26.33
C GLU A 554 21.63 -45.16 -26.25
N ILE A 555 22.63 -45.14 -25.36
CA ILE A 555 23.57 -46.26 -25.14
C ILE A 555 22.83 -47.47 -24.57
N ALA A 556 22.01 -47.28 -23.53
CA ALA A 556 21.21 -48.34 -22.91
C ALA A 556 20.21 -48.96 -23.91
N SER A 557 19.64 -48.14 -24.80
CA SER A 557 18.77 -48.60 -25.89
C SER A 557 19.52 -49.31 -27.04
N GLY A 558 20.85 -49.44 -26.97
CA GLY A 558 21.68 -50.05 -28.01
C GLY A 558 21.73 -49.26 -29.32
N ARG A 559 21.33 -47.97 -29.30
CA ARG A 559 21.39 -47.08 -30.45
C ARG A 559 22.79 -46.46 -30.56
N LYS A 560 23.22 -46.16 -31.78
CA LYS A 560 24.54 -45.55 -31.99
C LYS A 560 24.46 -44.08 -31.57
N VAL A 561 25.22 -43.71 -30.54
CA VAL A 561 25.38 -42.32 -30.13
C VAL A 561 26.15 -41.55 -31.19
N ASP A 562 25.52 -40.53 -31.77
CA ASP A 562 26.19 -39.56 -32.62
C ASP A 562 26.49 -38.32 -31.77
N VAL A 563 27.71 -38.27 -31.20
CA VAL A 563 28.16 -37.13 -30.41
C VAL A 563 28.52 -36.00 -31.35
N LEU A 564 27.76 -34.91 -31.27
CA LEU A 564 27.97 -33.72 -32.09
C LEU A 564 29.33 -33.06 -31.79
N PRO A 565 30.04 -32.51 -32.78
CA PRO A 565 31.30 -31.78 -32.59
C PRO A 565 31.19 -30.64 -31.57
N GLU A 566 30.04 -29.95 -31.56
CA GLU A 566 29.74 -28.86 -30.64
C GLU A 566 29.74 -29.34 -29.20
N CYS A 567 29.15 -30.52 -28.94
CA CYS A 567 29.11 -31.09 -27.61
C CYS A 567 30.46 -31.69 -27.18
N GLN A 568 31.31 -32.16 -28.12
CA GLN A 568 32.70 -32.50 -27.82
C GLN A 568 33.50 -31.26 -27.40
N SER A 569 33.35 -30.15 -28.12
CA SER A 569 33.97 -28.86 -27.77
C SER A 569 33.54 -28.38 -26.38
N LEU A 570 32.24 -28.49 -26.07
CA LEU A 570 31.71 -28.14 -24.76
C LEU A 570 32.31 -29.01 -23.65
N ILE A 571 32.42 -30.33 -23.85
CA ILE A 571 33.06 -31.24 -22.88
C ILE A 571 34.53 -30.86 -22.67
N GLU A 572 35.29 -30.60 -23.75
CA GLU A 572 36.70 -30.19 -23.66
C GLU A 572 36.87 -28.87 -22.89
N GLU A 573 35.99 -27.90 -23.12
CA GLU A 573 35.97 -26.65 -22.35
C GLU A 573 35.73 -26.92 -20.85
N LEU A 574 34.72 -27.74 -20.54
CA LEU A 574 34.32 -28.01 -19.16
C LEU A 574 35.34 -28.84 -18.38
N LEU A 575 36.09 -29.72 -19.05
CA LEU A 575 37.21 -30.44 -18.44
C LEU A 575 38.31 -29.49 -17.94
N ALA A 576 38.48 -28.35 -18.61
CA ALA A 576 39.41 -27.29 -18.22
C ALA A 576 38.77 -26.21 -17.32
N SER A 577 37.51 -26.38 -16.91
CA SER A 577 36.78 -25.41 -16.10
C SER A 577 37.40 -25.25 -14.71
N HIS A 578 37.30 -24.05 -14.15
CA HIS A 578 37.66 -23.76 -12.76
C HIS A 578 36.61 -24.24 -11.75
N SER A 579 35.40 -24.52 -12.21
CA SER A 579 34.31 -25.03 -11.37
C SER A 579 34.44 -26.53 -11.19
N THR A 580 34.64 -26.96 -9.93
CA THR A 580 34.86 -28.38 -9.62
C THR A 580 33.64 -29.24 -9.94
N ASP A 581 32.42 -28.69 -9.82
CA ASP A 581 31.18 -29.39 -10.18
C ASP A 581 31.09 -29.63 -11.69
N LEU A 582 31.29 -28.58 -12.51
CA LEU A 582 31.27 -28.70 -13.97
C LEU A 582 32.37 -29.62 -14.50
N GLN A 583 33.58 -29.51 -13.94
CA GLN A 583 34.70 -30.36 -14.31
C GLN A 583 34.41 -31.83 -13.98
N GLN A 584 33.84 -32.11 -12.80
CA GLN A 584 33.45 -33.46 -12.41
C GLN A 584 32.38 -34.03 -13.35
N ARG A 585 31.30 -33.29 -13.64
CA ARG A 585 30.25 -33.72 -14.57
C ARG A 585 30.79 -34.00 -15.97
N ALA A 586 31.77 -33.21 -16.44
CA ALA A 586 32.40 -33.42 -17.74
C ALA A 586 33.25 -34.71 -17.78
N TYR A 587 34.01 -35.00 -16.73
CA TYR A 587 34.75 -36.28 -16.62
C TYR A 587 33.81 -37.48 -16.57
N GLU A 588 32.70 -37.38 -15.82
CA GLU A 588 31.69 -38.43 -15.72
C GLU A 588 30.99 -38.67 -17.06
N LEU A 589 30.62 -37.61 -17.77
CA LEU A 589 30.04 -37.71 -19.12
C LEU A 589 31.00 -38.37 -20.11
N GLN A 590 32.28 -37.98 -20.09
CA GLN A 590 33.31 -38.58 -20.96
C GLN A 590 33.51 -40.07 -20.65
N ALA A 591 33.53 -40.44 -19.37
CA ALA A 591 33.64 -41.83 -18.95
C ALA A 591 32.41 -42.65 -19.39
N LEU A 592 31.21 -42.09 -19.23
CA LEU A 592 29.95 -42.75 -19.58
C LEU A 592 29.88 -43.08 -21.08
N LEU A 593 30.35 -42.18 -21.95
CA LEU A 593 30.39 -42.41 -23.40
C LEU A 593 31.30 -43.58 -23.82
N ALA A 594 32.22 -44.02 -22.95
CA ALA A 594 33.13 -45.14 -23.20
C ALA A 594 32.62 -46.49 -22.64
N LEU A 595 31.52 -46.48 -21.88
CA LEU A 595 30.95 -47.68 -21.26
C LEU A 595 30.05 -48.46 -22.23
N ASP A 596 29.90 -49.77 -21.98
CA ASP A 596 28.99 -50.63 -22.71
C ASP A 596 27.54 -50.50 -22.20
N ALA A 597 26.57 -50.86 -23.05
CA ALA A 597 25.14 -50.71 -22.78
C ALA A 597 24.70 -51.31 -21.43
N ARG A 598 25.25 -52.47 -21.05
CA ARG A 598 24.92 -53.14 -19.79
C ARG A 598 25.46 -52.39 -18.57
N ALA A 599 26.64 -51.80 -18.68
CA ALA A 599 27.20 -50.97 -17.62
C ALA A 599 26.40 -49.68 -17.45
N VAL A 600 26.01 -49.02 -18.56
CA VAL A 600 25.19 -47.81 -18.51
C VAL A 600 23.82 -48.09 -17.90
N GLU A 601 23.15 -49.17 -18.30
CA GLU A 601 21.84 -49.58 -17.75
C GLU A 601 21.90 -49.86 -16.23
N SER A 602 23.05 -50.32 -15.72
CA SER A 602 23.26 -50.50 -14.27
C SER A 602 23.52 -49.20 -13.49
N ILE A 603 23.99 -48.15 -14.18
CA ILE A 603 24.36 -46.86 -13.57
C ILE A 603 23.19 -45.87 -13.67
N LEU A 604 22.48 -45.86 -14.80
CA LEU A 604 21.33 -45.01 -15.13
C LEU A 604 20.26 -45.88 -15.81
N PRO A 605 19.36 -46.51 -15.04
CA PRO A 605 18.30 -47.37 -15.58
C PRO A 605 17.32 -46.58 -16.47
N LEU A 606 16.76 -47.24 -17.49
CA LEU A 606 15.82 -46.65 -18.46
C LEU A 606 14.52 -46.15 -17.81
N ASP A 607 14.10 -46.74 -16.69
CA ASP A 607 12.88 -46.39 -15.93
C ASP A 607 13.18 -45.55 -14.68
N ALA A 608 14.43 -45.14 -14.46
CA ALA A 608 14.83 -44.40 -13.25
C ALA A 608 14.41 -42.92 -13.24
N SER A 609 13.36 -42.56 -13.98
CA SER A 609 12.67 -41.31 -13.73
C SER A 609 11.99 -41.41 -12.35
N CYS A 610 12.67 -40.88 -11.32
CA CYS A 610 12.25 -40.81 -9.91
C CYS A 610 12.44 -42.04 -9.02
N GLU A 611 13.33 -43.00 -9.33
CA GLU A 611 13.74 -43.99 -8.31
C GLU A 611 14.99 -43.52 -7.55
N ASP A 612 14.92 -43.54 -6.22
CA ASP A 612 16.05 -43.30 -5.32
C ASP A 612 17.15 -44.32 -5.63
N ILE A 613 18.21 -43.89 -6.32
CA ILE A 613 19.42 -44.69 -6.48
C ILE A 613 20.04 -44.83 -5.10
N GLU A 614 19.77 -45.94 -4.40
CA GLU A 614 20.46 -46.29 -3.17
C GLU A 614 21.97 -46.37 -3.46
N VAL A 615 22.70 -45.35 -3.01
CA VAL A 615 24.16 -45.31 -3.10
C VAL A 615 24.71 -46.45 -2.25
N THR A 616 25.09 -47.55 -2.91
CA THR A 616 25.74 -48.67 -2.24
C THR A 616 27.11 -48.23 -1.72
N PHE A 617 27.27 -48.27 -0.39
CA PHE A 617 28.41 -47.76 0.38
C PHE A 617 29.77 -48.46 0.09
N SER A 618 29.89 -49.31 -0.94
CA SER A 618 31.02 -50.22 -1.13
C SER A 618 32.01 -49.86 -2.25
N LEU A 619 31.88 -48.73 -2.93
CA LEU A 619 32.84 -48.28 -3.95
C LEU A 619 33.73 -47.13 -3.44
N HIS A 620 34.60 -47.45 -2.49
CA HIS A 620 35.74 -46.58 -2.12
C HIS A 620 36.82 -46.60 -3.21
N ALA A 621 36.58 -45.91 -4.32
CA ALA A 621 37.63 -45.53 -5.28
C ALA A 621 37.35 -44.24 -6.07
N PHE A 622 36.17 -43.63 -5.91
CA PHE A 622 35.86 -42.32 -6.48
C PHE A 622 35.53 -41.35 -5.34
N PRO A 623 36.08 -40.12 -5.32
CA PRO A 623 35.64 -39.11 -4.36
C PRO A 623 34.26 -38.60 -4.80
N CYS A 624 33.22 -39.36 -4.45
CA CYS A 624 31.84 -39.02 -4.71
C CYS A 624 31.40 -37.83 -3.85
N ASN A 625 31.04 -36.74 -4.51
CA ASN A 625 30.13 -35.73 -3.99
C ASN A 625 28.91 -35.70 -4.93
N VAL A 626 28.24 -36.84 -5.06
CA VAL A 626 26.95 -36.94 -5.74
C VAL A 626 25.89 -36.54 -4.71
N ASN A 627 25.69 -35.24 -4.55
CA ASN A 627 24.54 -34.66 -3.86
C ASN A 627 23.40 -34.45 -4.87
N PHE A 628 22.92 -35.53 -5.46
CA PHE A 628 21.57 -35.55 -6.03
C PHE A 628 20.72 -36.38 -5.07
N LEU A 629 19.59 -35.79 -4.63
CA LEU A 629 18.60 -36.36 -3.71
C LEU A 629 19.05 -36.48 -2.24
N ASN A 630 19.05 -35.35 -1.52
CA ASN A 630 18.75 -35.34 -0.08
C ASN A 630 18.48 -33.91 0.39
N LEU A 631 17.28 -33.39 0.13
CA LEU A 631 16.73 -32.25 0.85
C LEU A 631 15.21 -32.45 1.00
N THR A 632 14.83 -33.12 2.09
CA THR A 632 13.55 -32.89 2.78
C THR A 632 13.42 -31.45 3.23
#